data_AF-A0A925VK45-F1
#
_entry.id   AF-A0A925VK45-F1
#
_cell.length_a   1.000
_cell.length_b   1.000
_cell.length_c   1.000
_cell.angle_alpha   90.00
_cell.angle_beta   90.00
_cell.angle_gamma   90.00
#
_symmetry.space_group_name_H-M   'P 1'
#
loop_
_entity.id
_entity.type
_entity.pdbx_description
1 polymer ?
#
loop_
_entity_poly.entity_id
_entity_poly.type
_entity_poly.pdbx_seq_one_letter_code
_entity_poly.pdbx_strand_id
1 'polypeptide(L)' 'MAPPIGLQLYTLRDELAHDFAATIQRVAAMGYVGVETAFFEGKTTPQDAAQQLRALGLEVLAAHAALPLGAGQQSALE' A
#
# COMPACT_ATOMS: atom_id res chain seq x y z
N MET A 1 9.47 -24.59 0.61
CA MET A 1 9.67 -23.13 0.73
C MET A 1 8.51 -22.56 1.53
N ALA A 2 8.72 -21.54 2.35
CA ALA A 2 7.64 -20.87 3.05
C ALA A 2 6.75 -20.09 2.04
N PRO A 3 5.44 -19.95 2.29
CA PRO A 3 4.58 -19.15 1.43
C PRO A 3 5.00 -17.67 1.47
N PRO A 4 4.79 -16.91 0.37
CA PRO A 4 5.01 -15.47 0.37
C PRO A 4 4.12 -14.77 1.40
N ILE A 5 4.65 -13.71 2.01
CA ILE A 5 3.94 -12.92 3.03
C ILE A 5 3.78 -11.48 2.53
N GLY A 6 2.55 -10.99 2.61
CA GLY A 6 2.21 -9.58 2.36
C GLY A 6 2.02 -8.80 3.67
N LEU A 7 2.17 -7.47 3.61
CA LEU A 7 1.98 -6.58 4.75
C LEU A 7 0.84 -5.58 4.49
N GLN A 8 -0.12 -5.50 5.40
CA GLN A 8 -1.16 -4.48 5.36
C GLN A 8 -0.63 -3.16 5.95
N LEU A 9 -0.53 -2.13 5.11
CA LEU A 9 0.26 -0.92 5.39
C LEU A 9 -0.27 -0.07 6.56
N TYR A 10 -1.53 -0.20 6.96
CA TYR A 10 -2.07 0.51 8.13
C TYR A 10 -1.36 0.13 9.44
N THR A 11 -0.71 -1.04 9.46
CA THR A 11 0.18 -1.47 10.54
C THR A 11 1.31 -0.45 10.81
N LEU A 12 1.76 0.27 9.77
CA LEU A 12 2.86 1.24 9.80
C LEU A 12 2.39 2.67 9.48
N ARG A 13 1.12 3.00 9.70
CA ARG A 13 0.52 4.28 9.28
C ARG A 13 1.27 5.50 9.83
N ASP A 14 1.79 5.43 11.06
CA ASP A 14 2.46 6.55 11.72
C ASP A 14 3.85 6.77 11.08
N GLU A 15 4.59 5.69 10.78
CA GLU A 15 5.86 5.73 10.07
C GLU A 15 5.71 6.16 8.61
N LEU A 16 4.65 5.70 7.94
CA LEU A 16 4.33 6.10 6.56
C LEU A 16 3.94 7.57 6.46
N ALA A 17 3.22 8.10 7.46
CA ALA A 17 2.90 9.52 7.55
C ALA A 17 4.14 10.39 7.79
N HIS A 18 5.16 9.85 8.48
CA HIS A 18 6.43 10.54 8.68
C HIS A 18 7.32 10.50 7.44
N ASP A 19 7.58 9.32 6.90
CA ASP A 19 8.40 9.10 5.70
C ASP A 19 7.97 7.82 4.97
N PHE A 20 7.07 7.98 4.01
CA PHE A 20 6.57 6.89 3.18
C PHE A 20 7.72 6.14 2.48
N ALA A 21 8.67 6.88 1.93
CA ALA A 21 9.72 6.33 1.08
C ALA A 21 10.69 5.44 1.87
N ALA A 22 11.21 5.98 2.97
CA ALA A 22 12.12 5.24 3.84
C ALA A 22 11.42 4.02 4.49
N THR A 23 10.13 4.15 4.82
CA THR A 23 9.36 3.06 5.42
C THR A 23 9.17 1.90 4.44
N ILE A 24 8.73 2.16 3.21
CA ILE A 24 8.52 1.11 2.21
C ILE A 24 9.85 0.45 1.77
N GLN A 25 10.95 1.21 1.71
CA GLN A 25 12.29 0.63 1.48
C GLN A 25 12.67 -0.40 2.56
N ARG A 26 12.37 -0.11 3.83
CA ARG A 26 12.62 -1.04 4.94
C ARG A 26 11.72 -2.27 4.83
N VAL A 27 10.44 -2.11 4.47
CA VAL A 27 9.52 -3.24 4.24
C VAL A 27 10.06 -4.19 3.18
N ALA A 28 10.51 -3.68 2.03
CA ALA A 28 11.14 -4.49 0.99
C ALA A 28 12.42 -5.18 1.49
N ALA A 29 13.28 -4.47 2.22
CA ALA A 29 14.51 -5.03 2.78
C ALA A 29 14.27 -6.13 3.83
N MET A 30 13.12 -6.14 4.50
CA MET A 30 12.72 -7.23 5.42
C MET A 30 12.31 -8.52 4.68
N GLY A 31 12.11 -8.47 3.37
CA GLY A 31 11.73 -9.63 2.56
C GLY A 31 10.23 -9.82 2.36
N TYR A 32 9.40 -8.82 2.69
CA TYR A 32 8.01 -8.81 2.22
C TYR A 32 7.97 -8.73 0.71
N VAL A 33 7.07 -9.49 0.09
CA VAL A 33 6.96 -9.54 -1.38
C VAL A 33 5.79 -8.74 -1.92
N GLY A 34 4.85 -8.35 -1.05
CA GLY A 34 3.74 -7.50 -1.44
C GLY A 34 3.11 -6.78 -0.25
N VAL A 35 2.21 -5.86 -0.58
CA VAL A 35 1.53 -4.99 0.37
C VAL A 35 0.04 -4.93 0.07
N GLU A 36 -0.77 -4.80 1.12
CA GLU A 36 -2.12 -4.29 1.01
C GLU A 36 -2.09 -2.79 1.32
N THR A 37 -2.46 -1.97 0.34
CA THR A 37 -2.48 -0.52 0.53
C THR A 37 -3.64 -0.11 1.43
N ALA A 38 -3.47 1.01 2.12
CA ALA A 38 -4.54 1.71 2.83
C ALA A 38 -4.46 3.19 2.44
N PHE A 39 -5.52 3.94 2.68
CA PHE A 39 -5.63 5.37 2.38
C PHE A 39 -4.28 6.11 2.48
N PHE A 40 -3.85 6.76 1.39
CA PHE A 40 -2.61 7.52 1.39
C PHE A 40 -2.86 8.87 2.06
N GLU A 41 -2.28 9.06 3.25
CA GLU A 41 -2.39 10.32 3.99
C GLU A 41 -1.24 11.28 3.64
N GLY A 42 -1.48 12.58 3.83
CA GLY A 42 -0.44 13.61 3.67
C GLY A 42 -0.14 13.94 2.21
N LYS A 43 1.15 13.90 1.83
CA LYS A 43 1.66 14.40 0.53
C LYS A 43 1.85 13.32 -0.52
N THR A 44 1.73 12.05 -0.15
CA THR A 44 1.98 10.94 -1.08
C THR A 44 0.75 10.71 -1.94
N THR A 45 0.89 10.87 -3.25
CA THR A 45 -0.19 10.51 -4.19
C THR A 45 -0.21 9.00 -4.45
N PRO A 46 -1.35 8.41 -4.83
CA PRO A 46 -1.40 7.01 -5.25
C PRO A 46 -0.42 6.67 -6.38
N GLN A 47 -0.20 7.61 -7.31
CA GLN A 47 0.74 7.46 -8.42
C GLN A 47 2.19 7.37 -7.93
N ASP A 48 2.59 8.26 -7.01
CA ASP A 48 3.93 8.26 -6.42
C ASP A 48 4.17 6.95 -5.64
N ALA A 49 3.18 6.55 -4.83
CA ALA A 49 3.23 5.30 -4.09
C ALA A 49 3.38 4.09 -5.02
N ALA A 50 2.58 4.02 -6.09
CA ALA A 50 2.64 2.94 -7.06
C ALA A 50 3.99 2.87 -7.78
N GLN A 51 4.56 4.02 -8.16
CA GLN A 51 5.88 4.08 -8.76
C GLN A 51 6.95 3.54 -7.81
N GLN A 52 6.89 3.94 -6.53
CA GLN A 52 7.86 3.54 -5.53
C GLN A 52 7.77 2.05 -5.18
N LEU A 53 6.56 1.53 -4.96
CA LEU A 53 6.32 0.11 -4.69
C LEU A 53 6.83 -0.76 -5.83
N ARG A 54 6.53 -0.36 -7.08
CA ARG A 54 7.03 -1.05 -8.29
C ARG A 54 8.55 -1.03 -8.40
N ALA A 55 9.18 0.12 -8.11
CA ALA A 55 10.64 0.24 -8.14
C ALA A 55 11.34 -0.68 -7.12
N LEU A 56 10.65 -1.02 -6.03
CA LEU A 56 11.15 -1.91 -4.98
C LEU A 56 10.74 -3.38 -5.17
N GLY A 57 10.02 -3.70 -6.24
CA GLY A 57 9.53 -5.05 -6.51
C GLY A 57 8.42 -5.52 -5.55
N LEU A 58 7.77 -4.60 -4.84
CA LEU A 58 6.63 -4.90 -3.98
C LEU A 58 5.35 -4.94 -4.80
N GLU A 59 4.66 -6.08 -4.79
CA GLU A 59 3.35 -6.23 -5.42
C GLU A 59 2.24 -5.58 -4.58
N VAL A 60 1.31 -4.88 -5.21
CA VAL A 60 0.07 -4.41 -4.54
C VAL A 60 -0.96 -5.53 -4.64
N LEU A 61 -1.09 -6.31 -3.57
CA LEU A 61 -1.87 -7.56 -3.54
C LEU A 61 -3.37 -7.29 -3.28
N ALA A 62 -3.65 -6.24 -2.53
CA ALA A 62 -4.99 -5.82 -2.14
C ALA A 62 -4.99 -4.31 -1.81
N ALA A 63 -6.18 -3.75 -1.66
CA ALA A 63 -6.36 -2.38 -1.20
C ALA A 63 -7.49 -2.33 -0.17
N HIS A 64 -7.23 -1.64 0.93
CA HIS A 64 -8.22 -1.30 1.93
C HIS A 64 -8.92 -0.01 1.48
N ALA A 65 -10.21 -0.11 1.20
CA ALA A 65 -11.04 0.99 0.74
C ALA A 65 -12.37 1.03 1.50
N ALA A 66 -13.00 2.21 1.53
CA ALA A 66 -14.35 2.35 2.07
C ALA A 66 -15.34 1.55 1.23
N LEU A 67 -16.44 1.10 1.86
CA LEU A 67 -17.51 0.45 1.12
C LEU A 67 -18.07 1.41 0.05
N PRO A 68 -18.21 0.95 -1.21
CA PRO A 68 -18.70 1.74 -2.33
C PRO A 68 -20.23 1.89 -2.22
N LEU A 69 -20.69 2.73 -1.29
CA LEU A 69 -22.11 2.96 -1.04
C LEU A 69 -22.54 4.32 -1.62
N GLY A 70 -23.82 4.42 -1.97
CA GLY A 70 -24.39 5.67 -2.51
C GLY A 70 -23.73 6.09 -3.83
N ALA A 71 -23.32 7.36 -3.91
CA ALA A 71 -22.70 7.92 -5.12
C ALA A 71 -21.38 7.22 -5.53
N GLY A 72 -20.72 6.50 -4.61
CA GLY A 72 -19.50 5.73 -4.87
C GLY A 72 -19.73 4.31 -5.37
N GLN A 73 -20.96 3.87 -5.59
CA GLN A 73 -21.25 2.46 -5.90
C GLN A 73 -20.65 1.97 -7.22
N GLN A 74 -20.51 2.84 -8.23
CA GLN A 74 -19.91 2.46 -9.50
C GLN A 74 -18.39 2.23 -9.42
N SER A 75 -17.68 2.87 -8.49
CA SER A 75 -16.21 2.82 -8.45
C SER A 75 -15.63 1.45 -8.03
N ALA A 76 -16.48 0.49 -7.65
CA ALA A 76 -16.07 -0.86 -7.31
C ALA A 76 -16.51 -1.92 -8.35
N LEU A 77 -17.21 -1.51 -9.40
CA LEU A 77 -17.68 -2.39 -10.48
C LEU A 77 -16.86 -2.23 -11.76
N GLU A 78 -15.98 -1.23 -11.80
CA GLU A 78 -15.03 -0.93 -12.89
C GLU A 78 -13.62 -1.40 -12.51
#